data_AF-A0A850EL48-F1
#
_entry.id   AF-A0A850EL48-F1
#
_cell.length_a   1.000
_cell.length_b   1.000
_cell.length_c   1.000
_cell.angle_alpha   90.00
_cell.angle_beta   90.00
_cell.angle_gamma   90.00
#
_symmetry.space_group_name_H-M   'P 1'
#
loop_
_entity.id
_entity.type
_entity.pdbx_description
1 polymer ?
#
loop_
_entity_poly.entity_id
_entity_poly.type
_entity_poly.pdbx_seq_one_letter_code
_entity_poly.pdbx_strand_id
1 'polypeptide(L)'
;MSLPSIPNITPTISVTSQDAYNLLLISIALEEIGLSHIVNAEAEKIQYVLGTLPGLTPKATLHEILQVNKEVRATLGEVVLQELVLHKKLNSIFDNFHSSITPPNPACPPDNTAIYPPYR
;
A
#
# COMPACT_ATOMS: atom_id res chain seq x y z
N MET A 1 -25.56 -26.11 31.39
CA MET A 1 -24.51 -26.55 30.44
C MET A 1 -23.38 -25.54 30.50
N SER A 2 -22.15 -25.95 30.82
CA SER A 2 -20.96 -25.07 30.84
C SER A 2 -20.41 -24.90 29.43
N LEU A 3 -20.05 -23.67 29.04
CA LEU A 3 -19.34 -23.42 27.79
C LEU A 3 -18.00 -24.20 27.76
N PRO A 4 -17.50 -24.59 26.58
CA PRO A 4 -16.14 -25.11 26.44
C PRO A 4 -15.13 -24.07 26.92
N SER A 5 -14.18 -24.46 27.76
CA SER A 5 -13.02 -23.61 28.11
C SER A 5 -12.05 -23.62 26.93
N ILE A 6 -11.96 -22.50 26.22
CA ILE A 6 -10.94 -22.31 25.18
C ILE A 6 -9.57 -22.20 25.87
N PRO A 7 -8.57 -23.01 25.48
CA PRO A 7 -7.22 -22.89 26.04
C PRO A 7 -6.63 -21.52 25.70
N ASN A 8 -6.02 -20.87 26.69
CA ASN A 8 -5.32 -19.62 26.48
C ASN A 8 -4.10 -19.85 25.56
N ILE A 9 -4.06 -19.15 24.42
CA ILE A 9 -2.91 -19.14 23.52
C ILE A 9 -2.17 -17.82 23.70
N THR A 10 -0.88 -17.89 24.05
CA THR A 10 0.00 -16.72 24.09
C THR A 10 0.93 -16.80 22.89
N PRO A 11 0.61 -16.15 21.75
CA PRO A 11 1.46 -16.20 20.58
C PRO A 11 2.80 -15.51 20.89
N THR A 12 3.91 -16.18 20.56
CA THR A 12 5.24 -15.56 20.54
C THR A 12 5.37 -14.74 19.26
N ILE A 13 5.11 -13.43 19.35
CA ILE A 13 5.24 -12.52 18.20
C ILE A 13 6.63 -11.90 18.20
N SER A 14 7.41 -12.14 17.14
CA SER A 14 8.79 -11.66 17.00
C SER A 14 8.93 -10.38 16.17
N VAL A 15 7.84 -9.91 15.54
CA VAL A 15 7.83 -8.74 14.66
C VAL A 15 7.41 -7.52 15.48
N THR A 16 8.23 -6.47 15.50
CA THR A 16 7.88 -5.21 16.15
C THR A 16 6.98 -4.37 15.23
N SER A 17 6.28 -3.38 15.79
CA SER A 17 5.51 -2.42 14.97
C SER A 17 6.40 -1.70 13.95
N GLN A 18 7.65 -1.41 14.31
CA GLN A 18 8.62 -0.80 13.40
C GLN A 18 8.99 -1.73 12.24
N ASP A 19 9.19 -3.02 12.52
CA ASP A 19 9.46 -4.01 11.47
C ASP A 19 8.26 -4.14 10.53
N ALA A 20 7.04 -4.14 11.07
CA ALA A 20 5.82 -4.19 10.27
C ALA A 20 5.70 -2.98 9.32
N TYR A 21 6.04 -1.76 9.77
CA TYR A 21 6.07 -0.59 8.90
C TYR A 21 7.08 -0.71 7.77
N ASN A 22 8.31 -1.13 8.08
CA ASN A 22 9.33 -1.35 7.07
C ASN A 22 8.88 -2.40 6.04
N LEU A 23 8.27 -3.49 6.49
CA LEU A 23 7.73 -4.54 5.62
C LEU A 23 6.59 -4.03 4.73
N LEU A 24 5.71 -3.17 5.26
CA LEU A 24 4.65 -2.55 4.46
C LEU A 24 5.20 -1.60 3.40
N LEU A 25 6.19 -0.77 3.73
CA LEU A 25 6.85 0.11 2.77
C LEU A 25 7.60 -0.71 1.68
N ILE A 26 8.26 -1.80 2.07
CA ILE A 26 8.89 -2.72 1.12
C ILE A 26 7.83 -3.34 0.21
N SER A 27 6.65 -3.70 0.73
CA SER A 27 5.57 -4.27 -0.10
C SER A 27 5.11 -3.30 -1.19
N ILE A 28 5.02 -2.01 -0.88
CA ILE A 28 4.70 -0.96 -1.86
C ILE A 28 5.82 -0.86 -2.89
N ALA A 29 7.09 -0.81 -2.45
CA ALA A 29 8.23 -0.73 -3.36
C ALA A 29 8.31 -1.93 -4.32
N LEU A 30 7.95 -3.13 -3.86
CA LEU A 30 7.90 -4.33 -4.72
C LEU A 30 6.77 -4.25 -5.77
N GLU A 31 5.62 -3.69 -5.41
CA GLU A 31 4.51 -3.46 -6.35
C GLU A 31 4.90 -2.42 -7.41
N GLU A 32 5.56 -1.31 -7.01
CA GLU A 32 6.12 -0.27 -7.89
C GLU A 32 7.15 -0.85 -8.89
N ILE A 33 8.07 -1.71 -8.41
CA ILE A 33 9.01 -2.41 -9.29
C ILE A 33 8.25 -3.26 -10.31
N GLY A 34 7.20 -3.97 -9.89
CA GLY A 34 6.34 -4.73 -10.79
C GLY A 34 5.67 -3.86 -11.86
N LEU A 35 5.10 -2.71 -11.48
CA LEU A 35 4.48 -1.76 -12.40
C LEU A 35 5.50 -1.19 -13.39
N SER A 36 6.73 -0.93 -12.97
CA SER A 36 7.80 -0.46 -13.86
C SER A 36 8.12 -1.46 -14.99
N HIS A 37 8.09 -2.76 -14.69
CA HIS A 37 8.28 -3.81 -15.69
C HIS A 37 7.13 -3.86 -16.69
N ILE A 38 5.89 -3.62 -16.25
CA ILE A 38 4.74 -3.52 -17.15
C ILE A 38 4.91 -2.34 -18.09
N VAL A 39 5.26 -1.15 -17.57
CA VAL A 39 5.48 0.05 -18.39
C VAL A 39 6.60 -0.19 -19.41
N ASN A 40 7.70 -0.83 -19.02
CA ASN A 40 8.78 -1.17 -19.94
C ASN A 40 8.34 -2.16 -21.02
N ALA A 41 7.59 -3.21 -20.66
CA ALA A 41 7.08 -4.19 -21.61
C ALA A 41 6.10 -3.56 -22.63
N GLU A 42 5.23 -2.63 -22.19
CA GLU A 42 4.36 -1.88 -23.09
C GLU A 42 5.15 -0.94 -24.02
N ALA A 43 6.26 -0.35 -23.54
CA ALA A 43 7.16 0.43 -24.38
C ALA A 43 7.87 -0.43 -25.43
N GLU A 44 8.35 -1.62 -25.06
CA GLU A 44 8.93 -2.60 -25.98
C GLU A 44 7.90 -3.08 -27.02
N LYS A 45 6.64 -3.26 -26.63
CA LYS A 45 5.55 -3.60 -27.56
C LYS A 45 5.36 -2.54 -28.66
N ILE A 46 5.42 -1.25 -28.30
CA ILE A 46 5.39 -0.15 -29.27
C ILE A 46 6.62 -0.21 -30.19
N GLN A 47 7.81 -0.37 -29.61
CA GLN A 47 9.05 -0.49 -30.37
C GLN A 47 9.02 -1.67 -31.36
N TYR A 48 8.47 -2.80 -30.92
CA TYR A 48 8.31 -3.99 -31.74
C TYR A 48 7.40 -3.72 -32.94
N VAL A 49 6.19 -3.19 -32.74
CA VAL A 49 5.24 -2.95 -33.85
C VAL A 49 5.72 -1.85 -34.81
N LEU A 50 6.53 -0.90 -34.35
CA LEU A 50 7.17 0.10 -35.19
C LEU A 50 8.40 -0.44 -35.96
N GLY A 51 8.85 -1.65 -35.63
CA GLY A 51 10.00 -2.30 -36.26
C GLY A 51 11.35 -1.72 -35.82
N THR A 52 11.42 -1.09 -34.64
CA THR A 52 12.71 -0.65 -34.05
C THR A 52 13.41 -1.80 -33.31
N LEU A 53 12.67 -2.86 -32.98
CA LEU A 53 13.21 -4.13 -32.50
C LEU A 53 13.25 -5.18 -33.63
N PRO A 54 14.24 -6.10 -33.62
CA PRO A 54 14.34 -7.15 -34.62
C PRO A 54 13.19 -8.17 -34.51
N GLY A 55 12.94 -8.91 -35.58
CA GLY A 55 11.99 -10.03 -35.58
C GLY A 55 10.61 -9.74 -36.18
N LEU A 56 10.38 -8.53 -36.70
CA LEU A 56 9.15 -8.19 -37.41
C LEU A 56 9.36 -8.22 -38.93
N THR A 57 8.90 -9.26 -39.62
CA THR A 57 8.91 -9.36 -41.08
C THR A 57 7.71 -10.18 -41.56
N PRO A 58 6.77 -9.61 -42.34
CA PRO A 58 6.71 -8.23 -42.86
C PRO A 58 6.47 -7.18 -41.75
N LYS A 59 6.63 -5.89 -42.07
CA LYS A 59 6.32 -4.80 -41.13
C LYS A 59 4.84 -4.80 -40.78
N ALA A 60 4.51 -4.35 -39.57
CA ALA A 60 3.13 -4.21 -39.13
C ALA A 60 2.37 -3.21 -40.02
N THR A 61 1.10 -3.51 -40.25
CA THR A 61 0.16 -2.65 -40.93
C THR A 61 -0.25 -1.47 -40.04
N LEU A 62 -0.75 -0.39 -40.65
CA LEU A 62 -1.28 0.75 -39.90
C LEU A 62 -2.40 0.33 -38.92
N HIS A 63 -3.23 -0.65 -39.31
CA HIS A 63 -4.31 -1.13 -38.47
C HIS A 63 -3.78 -1.79 -37.19
N GLU A 64 -2.77 -2.65 -37.31
CA GLU A 64 -2.12 -3.31 -36.17
C GLU A 64 -1.43 -2.30 -35.24
N ILE A 65 -0.77 -1.28 -35.80
CA ILE A 65 -0.14 -0.20 -35.01
C ILE A 65 -1.20 0.57 -34.20
N LEU A 66 -2.32 0.93 -34.83
CA LEU A 66 -3.41 1.65 -34.14
C LEU A 66 -4.07 0.78 -33.06
N GLN A 67 -4.21 -0.53 -33.32
CA GLN A 67 -4.72 -1.47 -32.34
C GLN A 67 -3.78 -1.58 -31.13
N VAL A 68 -2.48 -1.81 -31.36
CA VAL A 68 -1.48 -1.87 -30.28
C VAL A 68 -1.47 -0.57 -29.48
N ASN A 69 -1.52 0.60 -30.13
CA ASN A 69 -1.56 1.88 -29.44
C ASN A 69 -2.81 2.02 -28.55
N LYS A 70 -3.97 1.54 -29.01
CA LYS A 70 -5.21 1.54 -28.20
C LYS A 70 -5.06 0.64 -26.97
N GLU A 71 -4.49 -0.55 -27.15
CA GLU A 71 -4.28 -1.52 -26.07
C GLU A 71 -3.25 -1.04 -25.05
N VAL A 72 -2.11 -0.52 -25.50
CA VAL A 72 -1.08 0.08 -24.61
C VAL A 72 -1.68 1.20 -23.77
N ARG A 73 -2.49 2.09 -24.38
CA ARG A 73 -3.17 3.16 -23.64
C ARG A 73 -4.14 2.62 -22.59
N ALA A 74 -4.83 1.51 -22.86
CA ALA A 74 -5.71 0.88 -21.89
C ALA A 74 -4.89 0.30 -20.72
N THR A 75 -3.81 -0.45 -21.00
CA THR A 75 -2.93 -1.00 -19.96
C THR A 75 -2.30 0.11 -19.10
N LEU A 76 -1.78 1.18 -19.71
CA LEU A 76 -1.23 2.32 -18.97
C LEU A 76 -2.29 3.04 -18.13
N GLY A 77 -3.55 3.06 -18.58
CA GLY A 77 -4.67 3.54 -17.77
C GLY A 77 -4.86 2.72 -16.49
N GLU A 78 -4.79 1.39 -16.59
CA GLU A 78 -4.87 0.51 -15.42
C GLU A 78 -3.65 0.65 -14.49
N VAL A 79 -2.45 0.86 -15.04
CA VAL A 79 -1.25 1.16 -14.23
C VAL A 79 -1.47 2.42 -13.39
N VAL A 80 -1.99 3.50 -13.98
CA VAL A 80 -2.30 4.74 -13.23
C VAL A 80 -3.32 4.51 -12.12
N LEU A 81 -4.29 3.61 -12.32
CA LEU A 81 -5.24 3.25 -11.25
C LEU A 81 -4.54 2.49 -10.11
N GLN A 82 -3.60 1.59 -10.41
CA GLN A 82 -2.80 0.91 -9.39
C GLN A 82 -1.88 1.87 -8.63
N GLU A 83 -1.22 2.80 -9.33
CA GLU A 83 -0.43 3.89 -8.72
C GLU A 83 -1.25 4.70 -7.71
N LEU A 84 -2.51 5.03 -8.05
CA LEU A 84 -3.42 5.71 -7.11
C LEU A 84 -3.75 4.85 -5.88
N VAL A 85 -3.90 3.53 -6.05
CA VAL A 85 -4.12 2.60 -4.94
C VAL A 85 -2.88 2.50 -4.06
N LEU A 86 -1.69 2.39 -4.64
CA LEU A 86 -0.41 2.38 -3.93
C LEU A 86 -0.19 3.67 -3.15
N HIS A 87 -0.47 4.81 -3.76
CA HIS A 87 -0.42 6.11 -3.08
C HIS A 87 -1.34 6.16 -1.86
N LYS A 88 -2.57 5.60 -1.96
CA LYS A 88 -3.49 5.49 -0.82
C LYS A 88 -2.97 4.56 0.27
N LYS A 89 -2.39 3.40 -0.09
CA LYS A 89 -1.75 2.49 0.89
C LYS A 89 -0.63 3.21 1.64
N LEU A 90 0.22 3.94 0.91
CA LEU A 90 1.34 4.70 1.48
C LEU A 90 0.85 5.74 2.48
N ASN A 91 -0.11 6.58 2.09
CA ASN A 91 -0.68 7.59 2.99
C ASN A 91 -1.32 6.96 4.23
N SER A 92 -2.05 5.86 4.05
CA SER A 92 -2.62 5.12 5.19
C SER A 92 -1.54 4.63 6.15
N ILE A 93 -0.38 4.19 5.68
CA ILE A 93 0.73 3.77 6.57
C ILE A 93 1.24 4.98 7.37
N PHE A 94 1.45 6.13 6.71
CA PHE A 94 1.94 7.34 7.36
C PHE A 94 0.94 7.89 8.40
N ASP A 95 -0.35 7.88 8.11
CA ASP A 95 -1.38 8.37 9.05
C ASP A 95 -1.43 7.52 10.33
N ASN A 96 -1.20 6.21 10.22
CA ASN A 96 -1.24 5.30 11.37
C ASN A 96 0.07 5.30 12.19
N PHE A 97 1.18 5.74 11.60
CA PHE A 97 2.49 5.79 12.27
C PHE A 97 2.49 6.69 13.53
N HIS A 98 1.69 7.76 13.53
CA HIS A 98 1.70 8.75 14.61
C HIS A 98 0.96 8.29 15.88
N SER A 99 0.13 7.25 15.78
CA SER A 99 -0.70 6.78 16.91
C SER A 99 0.07 5.93 17.93
N SER A 100 1.30 5.50 17.64
CA SER A 100 2.09 4.61 18.52
C SER A 100 3.19 5.29 19.34
N ILE A 101 3.35 6.63 19.27
CA ILE A 101 4.49 7.34 19.89
C ILE A 101 4.08 8.19 21.10
N THR A 102 2.78 8.37 21.39
CA THR A 102 2.39 9.08 22.63
C THR A 102 2.33 8.09 23.81
N PRO A 103 3.18 8.23 24.84
CA PRO A 103 2.91 7.55 26.10
C PRO A 103 1.56 8.05 26.63
N PRO A 104 0.78 7.21 27.34
CA PRO A 104 -0.42 7.68 28.00
C PRO A 104 -0.02 8.84 28.91
N ASN A 105 -0.65 10.00 28.70
CA ASN A 105 -0.47 11.16 29.56
C ASN A 105 -0.60 10.68 31.02
N PRO A 106 0.33 11.00 31.94
CA PRO A 106 0.15 10.63 33.33
C PRO A 106 -1.18 11.22 33.79
N ALA A 107 -2.09 10.36 34.25
CA ALA A 107 -3.40 10.78 34.74
C ALA A 107 -3.19 11.90 35.76
N CYS A 108 -3.82 13.05 35.53
CA CYS A 108 -3.86 14.13 36.52
C CYS A 108 -4.39 13.53 37.84
N PRO A 109 -3.74 13.77 38.99
CA PRO A 109 -4.26 13.29 40.25
C PRO A 109 -5.68 13.85 40.46
N PRO A 110 -6.63 13.05 40.98
CA PRO A 110 -7.94 13.58 41.33
C PRO A 110 -7.77 14.71 42.35
N ASP A 111 -8.29 15.90 42.02
CA ASP A 111 -8.33 17.05 42.91
C ASP A 111 -9.18 16.69 44.15
N ASN A 112 -8.50 16.49 45.26
CA ASN A 112 -9.08 16.10 46.54
C ASN A 112 -9.36 17.31 47.46
N THR A 113 -9.49 18.53 46.89
CA THR A 113 -9.71 19.74 47.71
C THR A 113 -11.16 20.19 47.86
N ALA A 114 -12.16 19.42 47.42
CA ALA A 114 -13.56 19.72 47.71
C ALA A 114 -13.99 19.27 49.13
N ILE A 115 -13.35 19.84 50.17
CA ILE A 115 -13.93 19.92 51.51
C ILE A 115 -14.72 21.24 51.56
N TYR A 116 -15.99 21.21 51.16
CA TYR A 116 -16.93 22.28 51.53
C TYR A 116 -17.58 21.91 52.88
N PRO A 117 -17.57 22.79 53.90
CA PRO A 117 -18.33 22.57 55.12
C PRO A 117 -19.83 22.79 54.87
N PRO A 118 -20.74 22.11 55.61
CA PRO A 118 -22.16 22.39 55.52
C PRO A 118 -22.49 23.75 56.16
N TYR A 119 -23.21 24.60 55.43
CA TYR A 119 -23.77 25.85 55.93
C TYR A 119 -24.69 25.60 57.15
N ARG A 120 -24.50 26.41 58.21
CA ARG A 120 -25.49 26.72 59.23
C ARG A 120 -25.63 28.23 59.33
#